data_AF-A0A6V8D4L8-F1
#
_entry.id   AF-A0A6V8D4L8-F1
#
_cell.length_a   1.000
_cell.length_b   1.000
_cell.length_c   1.000
_cell.angle_alpha   90.00
_cell.angle_beta   90.00
_cell.angle_gamma   90.00
#
_symmetry.space_group_name_H-M   'P 1'
#
loop_
_entity.id
_entity.type
_entity.pdbx_description
1 polymer ?
#
loop_
_entity_poly.entity_id
_entity_poly.type
_entity_poly.pdbx_seq_one_letter_code
_entity_poly.pdbx_strand_id
1 'polypeptide(L)'
;MSEINMPTAPGYFISKWREEGPVDLDTLTKWRNEMNWSEWLPLAEAALYLDAAELLALIQPELSPAEDATLNLVRRRMLGDHRLEAAINEALEIARAKDTRNLALEGRLRMERGLTRYEMGDSEGASDDLTWAETRLSSVAKASRDHDLSLINKAAFHMAAGEPLMALTTYSEIPRDGGHAHETVAISRLGASRIRAGMGHMFDA
;
A
#
# COMPACT_ATOMS: atom_id res chain seq x y z
N MET A 1 -11.73 30.64 9.28
CA MET A 1 -10.74 29.54 9.33
C MET A 1 -11.44 28.33 8.74
N SER A 2 -11.01 27.86 7.57
CA SER A 2 -11.48 26.57 7.07
C SER A 2 -10.97 25.50 8.02
N GLU A 3 -11.86 24.72 8.62
CA GLU A 3 -11.47 23.51 9.34
C GLU A 3 -10.70 22.63 8.35
N ILE A 4 -9.40 22.48 8.60
CA ILE A 4 -8.60 21.50 7.89
C ILE A 4 -9.04 20.17 8.47
N ASN A 5 -9.94 19.49 7.76
CA ASN A 5 -10.32 18.12 8.08
C ASN A 5 -9.10 17.24 7.81
N MET A 6 -8.24 17.08 8.83
CA MET A 6 -7.07 16.23 8.74
C MET A 6 -7.56 14.79 8.54
N PRO A 7 -7.09 14.08 7.50
CA PRO A 7 -7.43 12.68 7.35
C PRO A 7 -7.08 11.93 8.65
N THR A 8 -8.02 11.15 9.17
CA THR A 8 -7.84 10.31 10.37
C THR A 8 -6.84 9.21 10.05
N ALA A 9 -5.55 9.52 10.06
CA ALA A 9 -4.48 8.54 9.83
C ALA A 9 -4.54 7.41 10.89
N PRO A 10 -4.08 6.19 10.57
CA PRO A 10 -4.11 5.07 11.52
C PRO A 10 -3.44 5.40 12.86
N GLY A 11 -2.38 6.23 12.84
CA GLY A 11 -1.67 6.65 14.04
C GLY A 11 -2.55 7.39 15.06
N TYR A 12 -3.60 8.11 14.63
CA TYR A 12 -4.54 8.75 15.55
C TYR A 12 -5.33 7.73 16.36
N PHE A 13 -5.72 6.61 15.73
CA PHE A 13 -6.36 5.50 16.42
C PHE A 13 -5.46 4.91 17.50
N ILE A 14 -4.17 4.75 17.19
CA ILE A 14 -3.17 4.26 18.15
C ILE A 14 -2.95 5.24 19.30
N SER A 15 -2.91 6.54 19.02
CA SER A 15 -2.83 7.58 20.07
C SER A 15 -4.03 7.52 21.01
N LYS A 16 -5.26 7.44 20.47
CA LYS A 16 -6.47 7.31 21.28
C LYS A 16 -6.43 6.06 22.16
N TRP A 17 -6.02 4.91 21.61
CA TRP A 17 -5.84 3.70 22.41
C TRP A 17 -4.84 3.87 23.56
N ARG A 18 -3.75 4.60 23.36
CA ARG A 18 -2.76 4.84 24.43
C ARG A 18 -3.27 5.78 25.52
N GLU A 19 -4.19 6.68 25.19
CA GLU A 19 -4.74 7.66 26.12
C GLU A 19 -5.94 7.12 26.90
N GLU A 20 -6.82 6.38 26.22
CA GLU A 20 -8.13 5.94 26.74
C GLU A 20 -8.24 4.42 26.92
N GLY A 21 -7.27 3.65 26.42
CA GLY A 21 -7.23 2.18 26.53
C GLY A 21 -6.57 1.67 27.82
N PRO A 22 -6.56 0.34 28.02
CA PRO A 22 -7.19 -0.68 27.18
C PRO A 22 -8.71 -0.70 27.30
N VAL A 23 -9.41 -0.92 26.19
CA VAL A 23 -10.87 -1.09 26.11
C VAL A 23 -11.24 -2.39 25.39
N ASP A 24 -12.51 -2.79 25.47
CA ASP A 24 -13.03 -3.96 24.79
C ASP A 24 -13.19 -3.75 23.28
N LEU A 25 -13.38 -4.85 22.55
CA LEU A 25 -13.55 -4.84 21.10
C LEU A 25 -14.79 -4.04 20.67
N ASP A 26 -15.87 -4.07 21.45
CA ASP A 26 -17.08 -3.31 21.18
C ASP A 26 -16.81 -1.80 21.19
N THR A 27 -16.05 -1.32 22.16
CA THR A 27 -15.64 0.10 22.23
C THR A 27 -14.66 0.45 21.12
N LEU A 28 -13.68 -0.42 20.82
CA LEU A 28 -12.77 -0.23 19.69
C LEU A 28 -13.52 -0.13 18.35
N THR A 29 -14.53 -0.97 18.15
CA THR A 29 -15.34 -0.98 16.92
C THR A 29 -16.10 0.33 16.76
N LYS A 30 -16.61 0.90 17.87
CA LYS A 30 -17.23 2.23 17.86
C LYS A 30 -16.23 3.30 17.45
N TRP A 31 -15.04 3.33 18.05
CA TRP A 31 -14.00 4.29 17.68
C TRP A 31 -13.61 4.17 16.20
N ARG A 32 -13.47 2.94 15.69
CA ARG A 32 -13.12 2.67 14.30
C ARG A 32 -14.16 3.29 13.37
N ASN A 33 -15.43 3.06 13.65
CA ASN A 33 -16.54 3.58 12.86
C ASN A 33 -16.65 5.12 12.98
N GLU A 34 -16.50 5.69 14.18
CA GLU A 34 -16.50 7.15 14.42
C GLU A 34 -15.38 7.87 13.66
N MET A 35 -14.22 7.21 13.50
CA MET A 35 -13.08 7.72 12.75
C MET A 35 -13.15 7.40 11.25
N ASN A 36 -14.28 6.86 10.77
CA ASN A 36 -14.53 6.45 9.37
C ASN A 36 -13.57 5.38 8.83
N TRP A 37 -13.08 4.49 9.69
CA TRP A 37 -12.34 3.30 9.27
C TRP A 37 -13.32 2.15 8.98
N SER A 38 -13.20 1.54 7.81
CA SER A 38 -13.99 0.37 7.41
C SER A 38 -13.27 -0.96 7.60
N GLU A 39 -11.95 -0.93 7.68
CA GLU A 39 -11.08 -2.12 7.71
C GLU A 39 -10.19 -2.12 8.95
N TRP A 40 -9.87 -3.31 9.43
CA TRP A 40 -8.99 -3.50 10.59
C TRP A 40 -7.51 -3.56 10.21
N LEU A 41 -7.18 -4.05 9.01
CA LEU A 41 -5.79 -4.26 8.59
C LEU A 41 -4.91 -3.00 8.72
N PRO A 42 -5.31 -1.79 8.25
CA PRO A 42 -4.48 -0.59 8.40
C PRO A 42 -4.21 -0.21 9.86
N LEU A 43 -5.18 -0.48 10.75
CA LEU A 43 -5.04 -0.23 12.18
C LEU A 43 -4.14 -1.26 12.85
N ALA A 44 -4.23 -2.53 12.44
CA ALA A 44 -3.34 -3.60 12.89
C ALA A 44 -1.88 -3.34 12.46
N GLU A 45 -1.66 -2.90 11.21
CA GLU A 45 -0.34 -2.52 10.74
C GLU A 45 0.23 -1.34 11.52
N ALA A 46 -0.57 -0.31 11.79
CA ALA A 46 -0.14 0.82 12.60
C ALA A 46 0.15 0.42 14.05
N ALA A 47 -0.66 -0.45 14.65
CA ALA A 47 -0.42 -1.00 15.98
C ALA A 47 0.90 -1.77 16.03
N LEU A 48 1.21 -2.55 14.97
CA LEU A 48 2.48 -3.25 14.84
C LEU A 48 3.67 -2.28 14.71
N TYR A 49 3.59 -1.27 13.84
CA TYR A 49 4.67 -0.28 13.66
C TYR A 49 4.92 0.60 14.88
N LEU A 50 3.86 0.94 15.62
CA LEU A 50 3.92 1.79 16.80
C LEU A 50 4.00 0.98 18.10
N ASP A 51 4.34 -0.31 18.04
CA ASP A 51 4.57 -1.15 19.23
C ASP A 51 3.40 -1.14 20.24
N ALA A 52 2.17 -1.17 19.73
CA ALA A 52 0.95 -1.27 20.53
C ALA A 52 0.49 -2.75 20.60
N ALA A 53 1.30 -3.60 21.22
CA ALA A 53 1.13 -5.05 21.21
C ALA A 53 -0.24 -5.52 21.77
N GLU A 54 -0.73 -4.89 22.85
CA GLU A 54 -2.05 -5.23 23.42
C GLU A 54 -3.20 -4.91 22.47
N LEU A 55 -3.13 -3.76 21.77
CA LEU A 55 -4.10 -3.40 20.75
C LEU A 55 -4.06 -4.37 19.57
N LEU A 56 -2.85 -4.71 19.11
CA LEU A 56 -2.67 -5.66 18.02
C LEU A 56 -3.27 -7.03 18.36
N ALA A 57 -3.05 -7.51 19.59
CA ALA A 57 -3.61 -8.78 20.05
C ALA A 57 -5.16 -8.77 20.07
N LEU A 58 -5.77 -7.60 20.28
CA LEU A 58 -7.22 -7.43 20.26
C LEU A 58 -7.79 -7.29 18.84
N ILE A 59 -7.07 -6.65 17.91
CA ILE A 59 -7.50 -6.46 16.52
C ILE A 59 -7.24 -7.69 15.65
N GLN A 60 -6.12 -8.38 15.84
CA GLN A 60 -5.67 -9.47 14.95
C GLN A 60 -6.73 -10.60 14.77
N PRO A 61 -7.49 -11.01 15.80
CA PRO A 61 -8.57 -12.00 15.64
C PRO A 61 -9.71 -11.58 14.70
N GLU A 62 -9.88 -10.29 14.46
CA GLU A 62 -10.91 -9.72 13.59
C GLU A 62 -10.49 -9.62 12.12
N LEU A 63 -9.22 -9.94 11.82
CA LEU A 63 -8.71 -9.93 10.46
C LEU A 63 -9.22 -11.15 9.69
N SER A 64 -9.61 -10.93 8.44
CA SER A 64 -9.83 -12.04 7.51
C SER A 64 -8.52 -12.80 7.26
N PRO A 65 -8.57 -14.06 6.80
CA PRO A 65 -7.36 -14.83 6.54
C PRO A 65 -6.38 -14.14 5.56
N ALA A 66 -6.89 -13.41 4.56
CA ALA A 66 -6.06 -12.66 3.63
C ALA A 66 -5.41 -11.42 4.27
N GLU A 67 -6.12 -10.73 5.15
CA GLU A 67 -5.58 -9.60 5.91
C GLU A 67 -4.50 -10.07 6.91
N ASP A 68 -4.75 -11.16 7.64
CA ASP A 68 -3.76 -11.73 8.58
C ASP A 68 -2.49 -12.20 7.86
N ALA A 69 -2.65 -12.88 6.71
CA ALA A 69 -1.52 -13.26 5.87
C ALA A 69 -0.70 -12.04 5.41
N THR A 70 -1.39 -10.95 5.05
CA THR A 70 -0.74 -9.68 4.67
C THR A 70 -0.01 -9.03 5.85
N LEU A 71 -0.64 -8.97 7.02
CA LEU A 71 -0.02 -8.45 8.25
C LEU A 71 1.24 -9.24 8.64
N ASN A 72 1.21 -10.56 8.48
CA ASN A 72 2.35 -11.43 8.77
C ASN A 72 3.56 -11.12 7.85
N LEU A 73 3.33 -10.72 6.60
CA LEU A 73 4.41 -10.24 5.72
C LEU A 73 5.02 -8.92 6.20
N VAL A 74 4.18 -7.98 6.65
CA VAL A 74 4.65 -6.72 7.25
C VAL A 74 5.51 -7.00 8.48
N ARG A 75 5.07 -7.90 9.35
CA ARG A 75 5.83 -8.33 10.53
C ARG A 75 7.17 -8.94 10.17
N ARG A 76 7.22 -9.85 9.19
CA ARG A 76 8.47 -10.45 8.71
C ARG A 76 9.46 -9.39 8.20
N ARG A 77 8.98 -8.45 7.39
CA ARG A 77 9.81 -7.34 6.88
C ARG A 77 10.36 -6.48 8.01
N MET A 78 9.56 -6.15 9.03
CA MET A 78 10.02 -5.40 10.20
C MET A 78 11.11 -6.13 10.99
N LEU A 79 11.10 -7.46 10.98
CA LEU A 79 12.13 -8.30 11.61
C LEU A 79 13.37 -8.49 10.72
N GLY A 80 13.44 -7.83 9.56
CA GLY A 80 14.56 -7.90 8.64
C GLY A 80 14.58 -9.15 7.75
N ASP A 81 13.45 -9.84 7.58
CA ASP A 81 13.35 -10.93 6.61
C ASP A 81 13.26 -10.36 5.18
N HIS A 82 14.26 -10.70 4.37
CA HIS A 82 14.38 -10.29 2.97
C HIS A 82 13.99 -11.42 1.99
N ARG A 83 13.65 -12.62 2.48
CA ARG A 83 13.28 -13.78 1.65
C ARG A 83 11.78 -14.00 1.68
N LEU A 84 11.04 -13.03 1.14
CA LEU A 84 9.59 -12.99 1.26
C LEU A 84 8.84 -13.73 0.16
N GLU A 85 9.47 -14.12 -0.96
CA GLU A 85 8.73 -14.65 -2.13
C GLU A 85 7.86 -15.86 -1.79
N ALA A 86 8.38 -16.84 -1.04
CA ALA A 86 7.61 -18.01 -0.63
C ALA A 86 6.39 -17.61 0.23
N ALA A 87 6.59 -16.72 1.21
CA ALA A 87 5.52 -16.24 2.08
C ALA A 87 4.49 -15.40 1.31
N ILE A 88 4.92 -14.61 0.32
CA ILE A 88 4.01 -13.85 -0.55
C ILE A 88 3.18 -14.79 -1.42
N ASN A 89 3.78 -15.86 -1.94
CA ASN A 89 3.05 -16.87 -2.71
C ASN A 89 2.00 -17.60 -1.85
N GLU A 90 2.34 -17.97 -0.61
CA GLU A 90 1.38 -18.53 0.34
C GLU A 90 0.22 -17.56 0.63
N ALA A 91 0.51 -16.28 0.87
CA ALA A 91 -0.50 -15.25 1.06
C ALA A 91 -1.38 -15.04 -0.19
N LEU A 92 -0.79 -15.13 -1.40
CA LEU A 92 -1.53 -15.07 -2.65
C LEU A 92 -2.48 -16.25 -2.83
N GLU A 93 -2.12 -17.46 -2.42
CA GLU A 93 -3.05 -18.59 -2.44
C GLU A 93 -4.27 -18.32 -1.55
N ILE A 94 -4.05 -17.75 -0.36
CA ILE A 94 -5.13 -17.37 0.56
C ILE A 94 -5.99 -16.26 -0.07
N ALA A 95 -5.40 -15.18 -0.60
CA ALA A 95 -6.14 -14.08 -1.19
C ALA A 95 -6.92 -14.46 -2.47
N ARG A 96 -6.61 -15.61 -3.09
CA ARG A 96 -7.30 -16.11 -4.30
C ARG A 96 -8.27 -17.25 -4.03
N ALA A 97 -8.17 -17.92 -2.89
CA ALA A 97 -9.07 -19.02 -2.55
C ALA A 97 -10.53 -18.53 -2.49
N LYS A 98 -11.47 -19.40 -2.87
CA LYS A 98 -12.87 -19.03 -3.13
C LYS A 98 -13.55 -18.36 -1.93
N ASP A 99 -13.22 -18.83 -0.74
CA ASP A 99 -13.76 -18.47 0.56
C ASP A 99 -13.06 -17.26 1.21
N THR A 100 -11.79 -17.03 0.90
CA THR A 100 -10.98 -15.94 1.46
C THR A 100 -10.57 -14.89 0.41
N ARG A 101 -11.25 -14.89 -0.74
CA ARG A 101 -10.89 -14.08 -1.90
C ARG A 101 -10.92 -12.59 -1.58
N ASN A 102 -9.79 -11.91 -1.76
CA ASN A 102 -9.68 -10.45 -1.64
C ASN A 102 -8.86 -9.88 -2.81
N LEU A 103 -9.53 -9.20 -3.74
CA LEU A 103 -8.90 -8.72 -4.98
C LEU A 103 -7.96 -7.54 -4.77
N ALA A 104 -8.23 -6.70 -3.77
CA ALA A 104 -7.37 -5.57 -3.42
C ALA A 104 -6.07 -6.08 -2.79
N LEU A 105 -6.17 -7.00 -1.83
CA LEU A 105 -5.01 -7.65 -1.23
C LEU A 105 -4.25 -8.52 -2.23
N GLU A 106 -4.91 -9.20 -3.18
CA GLU A 106 -4.22 -9.88 -4.27
C GLU A 106 -3.35 -8.89 -5.07
N GLY A 107 -3.90 -7.70 -5.41
CA GLY A 107 -3.17 -6.61 -6.05
C GLY A 107 -1.95 -6.16 -5.24
N ARG A 108 -2.15 -5.89 -3.95
CA ARG A 108 -1.08 -5.49 -3.04
C ARG A 108 0.01 -6.56 -2.92
N LEU A 109 -0.37 -7.82 -2.72
CA LEU A 109 0.57 -8.94 -2.60
C LEU A 109 1.37 -9.16 -3.88
N ARG A 110 0.75 -9.01 -5.05
CA ARG A 110 1.48 -9.05 -6.33
C ARG A 110 2.46 -7.91 -6.48
N MET A 111 2.09 -6.69 -6.09
CA MET A 111 3.02 -5.56 -6.07
C MET A 111 4.25 -5.87 -5.21
N GLU A 112 4.05 -6.42 -4.01
CA GLU A 112 5.15 -6.84 -3.11
C GLU A 112 6.01 -7.95 -3.72
N ARG A 113 5.39 -8.92 -4.41
CA ARG A 113 6.13 -9.96 -5.14
C ARG A 113 6.96 -9.39 -6.27
N GLY A 114 6.41 -8.43 -7.02
CA GLY A 114 7.11 -7.77 -8.12
C GLY A 114 8.36 -7.03 -7.64
N LEU A 115 8.26 -6.31 -6.52
CA LEU A 115 9.43 -5.68 -5.88
C LEU A 115 10.46 -6.72 -5.42
N THR A 116 10.01 -7.80 -4.78
CA THR A 116 10.89 -8.88 -4.31
C THR A 116 11.63 -9.55 -5.49
N ARG A 117 10.93 -9.82 -6.59
CA ARG A 117 11.52 -10.40 -7.82
C ARG A 117 12.54 -9.46 -8.46
N TYR A 118 12.25 -8.17 -8.50
CA TYR A 118 13.20 -7.17 -8.98
C TYR A 118 14.49 -7.18 -8.16
N GLU A 119 14.39 -7.20 -6.83
CA GLU A 119 15.56 -7.27 -5.93
C GLU A 119 16.38 -8.56 -6.12
N MET A 120 15.73 -9.67 -6.53
CA MET A 120 16.39 -10.93 -6.86
C MET A 120 16.95 -11.00 -8.29
N GLY A 121 16.77 -9.95 -9.09
CA GLY A 121 17.24 -9.87 -10.48
C GLY A 121 16.26 -10.44 -11.52
N ASP A 122 15.07 -10.88 -11.11
CA ASP A 122 13.99 -11.31 -12.02
C ASP A 122 13.19 -10.09 -12.50
N SER A 123 13.72 -9.41 -13.52
CA SER A 123 13.09 -8.21 -14.07
C SER A 123 11.83 -8.52 -14.87
N GLU A 124 11.76 -9.68 -15.52
CA GLU A 124 10.58 -10.09 -16.30
C GLU A 124 9.40 -10.40 -15.37
N GLY A 125 9.62 -11.25 -14.36
CA GLY A 125 8.60 -11.55 -13.36
C GLY A 125 8.19 -10.35 -12.51
N ALA A 126 9.11 -9.40 -12.28
CA ALA A 126 8.79 -8.13 -11.64
C ALA A 126 7.85 -7.27 -12.49
N SER A 127 8.15 -7.12 -13.78
CA SER A 127 7.33 -6.35 -14.73
C SER A 127 5.89 -6.90 -14.81
N ASP A 128 5.77 -8.23 -14.92
CA ASP A 128 4.48 -8.92 -14.97
C ASP A 128 3.64 -8.67 -13.72
N ASP A 129 4.25 -8.81 -12.54
CA ASP A 129 3.55 -8.63 -11.28
C ASP A 129 3.17 -7.17 -11.00
N LEU A 130 4.06 -6.22 -11.27
CA LEU A 130 3.79 -4.79 -11.10
C LEU A 130 2.70 -4.31 -12.06
N THR A 131 2.73 -4.76 -13.31
CA THR A 131 1.69 -4.45 -14.30
C THR A 131 0.34 -5.03 -13.89
N TRP A 132 0.33 -6.29 -13.44
CA TRP A 132 -0.89 -6.93 -12.97
C TRP A 132 -1.46 -6.22 -11.75
N ALA A 133 -0.61 -5.88 -10.78
CA ALA A 133 -1.01 -5.19 -9.54
C ALA A 133 -1.66 -3.84 -9.84
N GLU A 134 -1.02 -3.02 -10.67
CA GLU A 134 -1.54 -1.72 -11.10
C GLU A 134 -2.88 -1.87 -11.81
N THR A 135 -2.98 -2.75 -12.81
CA THR A 135 -4.24 -3.00 -13.54
C THR A 135 -5.35 -3.49 -12.61
N ARG A 136 -5.03 -4.35 -11.63
CA ARG A 136 -6.03 -4.84 -10.69
C ARG A 136 -6.49 -3.73 -9.75
N LEU A 137 -5.55 -3.00 -9.14
CA LEU A 137 -5.84 -1.98 -8.14
C LEU A 137 -6.55 -0.77 -8.76
N SER A 138 -6.27 -0.42 -10.01
CA SER A 138 -7.02 0.60 -10.75
C SER A 138 -8.49 0.22 -10.94
N SER A 139 -8.80 -1.07 -11.02
CA SER A 139 -10.16 -1.58 -11.15
C SER A 139 -10.90 -1.76 -9.82
N VAL A 140 -10.23 -2.22 -8.76
CA VAL A 140 -10.92 -2.62 -7.51
C VAL A 140 -10.72 -1.65 -6.35
N ALA A 141 -9.71 -0.79 -6.43
CA ALA A 141 -9.33 0.13 -5.37
C ALA A 141 -8.78 1.44 -5.95
N LYS A 142 -9.47 1.99 -6.96
CA LYS A 142 -9.03 3.19 -7.69
C LYS A 142 -8.76 4.35 -6.73
N ALA A 143 -7.59 4.98 -6.90
CA ALA A 143 -7.10 6.08 -6.08
C ALA A 143 -7.03 5.78 -4.57
N SER A 144 -7.01 4.50 -4.20
CA SER A 144 -6.60 4.08 -2.86
C SER A 144 -5.08 4.21 -2.69
N ARG A 145 -4.61 4.14 -1.45
CA ARG A 145 -3.18 4.10 -1.14
C ARG A 145 -2.44 2.98 -1.86
N ASP A 146 -3.04 1.80 -2.00
CA ASP A 146 -2.40 0.68 -2.70
C ASP A 146 -2.31 0.92 -4.21
N HIS A 147 -3.35 1.50 -4.80
CA HIS A 147 -3.32 1.91 -6.21
C HIS A 147 -2.22 2.97 -6.45
N ASP A 148 -2.18 4.00 -5.61
CA ASP A 148 -1.16 5.05 -5.66
C ASP A 148 0.26 4.47 -5.58
N LEU A 149 0.50 3.56 -4.63
CA LEU A 149 1.79 2.89 -4.48
C LEU A 149 2.12 2.00 -5.69
N SER A 150 1.14 1.32 -6.28
CA SER A 150 1.37 0.49 -7.46
C SER A 150 1.86 1.30 -8.66
N LEU A 151 1.32 2.49 -8.88
CA LEU A 151 1.75 3.41 -9.93
C LEU A 151 3.16 3.95 -9.66
N ILE A 152 3.46 4.35 -8.42
CA ILE A 152 4.79 4.84 -8.04
C ILE A 152 5.84 3.73 -8.20
N ASN A 153 5.56 2.52 -7.72
CA ASN A 153 6.46 1.38 -7.79
C ASN A 153 6.72 0.96 -9.24
N LYS A 154 5.67 0.92 -10.08
CA LYS A 154 5.81 0.62 -11.52
C LYS A 154 6.64 1.69 -12.24
N ALA A 155 6.43 2.97 -11.94
CA ALA A 155 7.24 4.04 -12.50
C ALA A 155 8.71 3.95 -12.05
N ALA A 156 8.96 3.61 -10.78
CA ALA A 156 10.31 3.40 -10.25
C ALA A 156 11.00 2.20 -10.92
N PHE A 157 10.27 1.11 -11.15
CA PHE A 157 10.76 -0.04 -11.90
C PHE A 157 11.19 0.36 -13.33
N HIS A 158 10.33 1.07 -14.07
CA HIS A 158 10.68 1.55 -15.41
C HIS A 158 11.91 2.46 -15.40
N MET A 159 12.04 3.35 -14.41
CA MET A 159 13.24 4.17 -14.26
C MET A 159 14.50 3.32 -14.06
N ALA A 160 14.43 2.30 -13.21
CA ALA A 160 15.55 1.42 -12.91
C ALA A 160 15.90 0.48 -14.07
N ALA A 161 14.93 0.14 -14.92
CA ALA A 161 15.10 -0.61 -16.16
C ALA A 161 15.66 0.22 -17.34
N GLY A 162 15.84 1.54 -17.16
CA GLY A 162 16.29 2.42 -18.24
C GLY A 162 15.18 2.79 -19.23
N GLU A 163 13.92 2.76 -18.79
CA GLU A 163 12.71 3.03 -19.58
C GLU A 163 12.01 4.34 -19.14
N PRO A 164 12.68 5.50 -19.17
CA PRO A 164 12.14 6.74 -18.59
C PRO A 164 10.85 7.22 -19.28
N LEU A 165 10.63 6.88 -20.56
CA LEU A 165 9.37 7.20 -21.25
C LEU A 165 8.21 6.37 -20.69
N MET A 166 8.43 5.10 -20.32
CA MET A 166 7.40 4.26 -19.69
C MET A 166 7.08 4.75 -18.28
N ALA A 167 8.09 5.22 -17.55
CA ALA A 167 7.88 5.88 -16.26
C ALA A 167 7.03 7.16 -16.40
N LEU A 168 7.29 8.00 -17.42
CA LEU A 168 6.46 9.17 -17.72
C LEU A 168 5.00 8.81 -18.02
N THR A 169 4.77 7.79 -18.83
CA THR A 169 3.42 7.28 -19.10
C THR A 169 2.74 6.84 -17.81
N THR A 170 3.45 6.09 -16.94
CA THR A 170 2.90 5.66 -15.65
C THR A 170 2.56 6.84 -14.74
N TYR A 171 3.40 7.88 -14.67
CA TYR A 171 3.07 9.10 -13.92
C TYR A 171 1.88 9.89 -14.49
N SER A 172 1.58 9.72 -15.78
CA SER A 172 0.42 10.38 -16.41
C SER A 172 -0.91 9.80 -15.93
N GLU A 173 -0.92 8.55 -15.45
CA GLU A 173 -2.08 7.88 -14.83
C GLU A 173 -2.43 8.44 -13.43
N ILE A 174 -1.68 9.42 -12.92
CA ILE A 174 -1.94 10.11 -11.64
C ILE A 174 -2.40 11.56 -11.94
N PRO A 175 -3.64 11.78 -12.43
CA PRO A 175 -4.15 13.12 -12.69
C PRO A 175 -4.42 13.88 -11.39
N ARG A 176 -4.40 15.22 -11.47
CA ARG A 176 -4.58 16.11 -10.29
C ARG A 176 -5.98 15.99 -9.68
N ASP A 177 -6.97 15.67 -10.50
CA ASP A 177 -8.39 15.53 -10.18
C ASP A 177 -8.82 14.05 -10.12
N GLY A 178 -7.87 13.11 -10.07
CA GLY A 178 -8.14 11.66 -10.07
C GLY A 178 -8.53 11.03 -8.74
N GLY A 179 -8.57 11.81 -7.64
CA GLY A 179 -8.82 11.31 -6.29
C GLY A 179 -7.59 10.75 -5.57
N HIS A 180 -6.42 10.80 -6.19
CA HIS A 180 -5.14 10.37 -5.59
C HIS A 180 -4.75 11.27 -4.41
N ALA A 181 -3.94 10.74 -3.49
CA ALA A 181 -3.39 11.54 -2.41
C ALA A 181 -2.53 12.70 -2.95
N HIS A 182 -2.56 13.84 -2.27
CA HIS A 182 -1.80 15.02 -2.71
C HIS A 182 -0.30 14.75 -2.77
N GLU A 183 0.23 13.94 -1.86
CA GLU A 183 1.61 13.50 -1.83
C GLU A 183 1.94 12.63 -3.05
N THR A 184 1.04 11.71 -3.44
CA THR A 184 1.19 10.88 -4.65
C THR A 184 1.28 11.76 -5.90
N VAL A 185 0.38 12.75 -6.01
CA VAL A 185 0.40 13.72 -7.12
C VAL A 185 1.70 14.51 -7.12
N ALA A 186 2.18 14.99 -5.96
CA ALA A 186 3.42 15.73 -5.88
C ALA A 186 4.64 14.88 -6.29
N ILE A 187 4.72 13.64 -5.81
CA ILE A 187 5.78 12.68 -6.15
C ILE A 187 5.78 12.41 -7.66
N SER A 188 4.63 12.17 -8.27
CA SER A 188 4.53 11.88 -9.70
C SER A 188 4.98 13.06 -10.57
N ARG A 189 4.64 14.29 -10.17
CA ARG A 189 5.09 15.50 -10.88
C ARG A 189 6.58 15.74 -10.73
N LEU A 190 7.13 15.53 -9.54
CA LEU A 190 8.58 15.62 -9.33
C LEU A 190 9.34 14.58 -10.16
N GLY A 191 8.84 13.34 -10.21
CA GLY A 191 9.40 12.27 -11.05
C GLY A 191 9.36 12.62 -12.53
N ALA A 192 8.19 13.06 -13.03
CA ALA A 192 8.03 13.47 -14.42
C ALA A 192 8.92 14.66 -14.81
N SER A 193 9.03 15.66 -13.94
CA SER A 193 9.92 16.82 -14.08
C SER A 193 11.38 16.39 -14.25
N ARG A 194 11.87 15.50 -13.37
CA ARG A 194 13.24 14.98 -13.45
C ARG A 194 13.52 14.25 -14.76
N ILE A 195 12.55 13.47 -15.25
CA ILE A 195 12.69 12.77 -16.53
C ILE A 195 12.76 13.78 -17.69
N ARG A 196 11.85 14.76 -17.72
CA ARG A 196 11.83 15.82 -18.76
C ARG A 196 13.13 16.61 -18.78
N ALA A 197 13.62 17.01 -17.61
CA ALA A 197 14.91 17.69 -17.48
C ALA A 197 16.06 16.81 -17.99
N GLY A 198 16.09 15.51 -17.64
CA GLY A 198 17.08 14.56 -18.12
C GLY A 198 17.07 14.36 -19.65
N MET A 199 15.92 14.57 -20.30
CA MET A 199 15.77 14.57 -21.76
C MET A 199 16.12 15.91 -22.41
N GLY A 200 16.52 16.93 -21.63
CA GLY A 200 16.83 18.28 -22.12
C GLY A 200 15.63 19.21 -22.28
N HIS A 201 14.43 18.79 -21.85
CA HIS A 201 13.20 19.58 -21.95
C HIS A 201 13.01 20.48 -20.72
N MET A 202 13.96 21.39 -20.47
CA MET A 202 14.01 22.19 -19.22
C MET A 202 12.83 23.15 -19.02
N PHE A 203 12.14 23.54 -20.09
CA PHE A 203 10.95 24.39 -20.00
C PHE A 203 9.68 23.61 -19.60
N ASP A 204 9.60 22.34 -20.03
CA ASP A 204 8.47 21.45 -19.76
C ASP A 204 8.66 20.62 -18.47
N ALA A 205 9.83 20.75 -17.82
CA ALA A 205 10.20 20.08 -16.59
C ALA A 205 9.72 20.86 -15.36
#